data_AF-A0ABC8KNJ1-F1
#
_entry.id   AF-A0ABC8KNJ1-F1
#
_cell.length_a   1.000
_cell.length_b   1.000
_cell.length_c   1.000
_cell.angle_alpha   90.00
_cell.angle_beta   90.00
_cell.angle_gamma   90.00
#
_symmetry.space_group_name_H-M   'P 1'
#
loop_
_entity.id
_entity.type
_entity.pdbx_description
1 polymer ?
#
loop_
_entity_poly.entity_id
_entity_poly.type
_entity_poly.pdbx_seq_one_letter_code
_entity_poly.pdbx_strand_id
1 'polypeptide(L)'
;MATTADPAPTKKSRNSRKALKQKNEIVTETSLPSPVSAKAKSAKSFEKDLLEMQMMLEKMKIEKDKTEELLKEKDEILRKKEEEIETRDAEQEKLKTELKKLQKMKEFKPNMTFACGQSLTQAEQEKVNKKKKKDCPERKRPSSSYILWLKEQWSEIKRQNPEADFKETSNILGAKWKSLSAEEKKPYEERYQVEKEAYLQVVAKEKREREAMKLLDDEQKQKTAMDLLDQYLQFVQDGEQDNKKKSKKQKDPLKPKHPVSAFLVYANERRAALREENKNVVEVAKMTGEEWKKMSDKQKAPYEEVAKKNKEAYLEAMEEYKRTKEEEAMSQKKEEEELLKLHKQEALQLLKKKEKTDNLIKKEKETKKKKNENVDPNKPKKPASSFFLFSKDARKTLAEERPGTSNSTITALISVKWKVCKITTSKKYHLLYKFIVC
;
A
#
# COMPACT_ATOMS: atom_id res chain seq x y z
N MET A 1 35.76 -49.76 16.67
CA MET A 1 36.42 -49.81 15.35
C MET A 1 36.65 -48.36 14.95
N ALA A 2 37.82 -47.75 15.21
CA ALA A 2 39.09 -47.95 14.49
C ALA A 2 38.90 -47.51 13.02
N THR A 3 39.62 -46.54 12.41
CA THR A 3 40.89 -45.86 12.71
C THR A 3 41.04 -44.66 11.72
N THR A 4 42.03 -43.78 11.98
CA THR A 4 42.76 -42.84 11.07
C THR A 4 42.03 -41.55 10.64
N ALA A 5 42.40 -40.30 11.01
CA ALA A 5 43.66 -39.57 11.29
C ALA A 5 44.50 -39.13 10.06
N ASP A 6 44.38 -37.81 9.75
CA ASP A 6 45.32 -36.84 9.13
C ASP A 6 45.93 -37.06 7.72
N PRO A 7 46.53 -36.05 7.04
CA PRO A 7 46.49 -34.58 7.20
C PRO A 7 46.22 -33.78 5.89
N ALA A 8 46.17 -32.45 6.03
CA ALA A 8 46.01 -31.41 5.00
C ALA A 8 46.97 -31.47 3.79
N PRO A 9 46.63 -30.75 2.69
CA PRO A 9 47.68 -30.10 1.91
C PRO A 9 47.36 -28.63 1.55
N THR A 10 48.28 -27.75 1.93
CA THR A 10 48.49 -26.44 1.31
C THR A 10 48.89 -26.61 -0.16
N LYS A 11 48.29 -25.87 -1.10
CA LYS A 11 48.83 -25.69 -2.46
C LYS A 11 48.81 -24.23 -2.87
N LYS A 12 50.01 -23.67 -3.00
CA LYS A 12 50.33 -22.47 -3.81
C LYS A 12 50.54 -22.87 -5.29
N SER A 13 50.17 -21.95 -6.16
CA SER A 13 50.85 -21.52 -7.41
C SER A 13 50.91 -22.44 -8.65
N ARG A 14 50.38 -21.92 -9.77
CA ARG A 14 50.90 -22.02 -11.16
C ARG A 14 50.06 -21.08 -12.05
N ASN A 15 50.63 -20.10 -12.76
CA ASN A 15 51.42 -20.22 -13.99
C ASN A 15 52.40 -19.04 -14.09
N SER A 16 53.69 -19.18 -14.38
CA SER A 16 54.37 -19.80 -15.52
C SER A 16 54.26 -18.99 -16.83
N ARG A 17 55.30 -18.19 -17.10
CA ARG A 17 55.97 -17.92 -18.41
C ARG A 17 57.22 -17.08 -18.12
N LYS A 18 58.39 -17.73 -18.07
CA LYS A 18 59.43 -17.72 -19.11
C LYS A 18 60.05 -16.33 -19.35
N ALA A 19 61.22 -16.11 -18.76
CA ALA A 19 62.29 -15.33 -19.40
C ALA A 19 63.64 -15.83 -18.88
N LEU A 20 64.46 -16.24 -19.85
CA LEU A 20 65.80 -16.79 -19.76
C LEU A 20 66.75 -15.71 -19.23
N LYS A 21 67.51 -15.98 -18.16
CA LYS A 21 68.65 -15.14 -17.77
C LYS A 21 69.90 -16.01 -17.74
N GLN A 22 70.75 -15.78 -18.74
CA GLN A 22 72.09 -16.35 -18.86
C GLN A 22 72.96 -15.94 -17.68
N LYS A 23 73.75 -16.91 -17.24
CA LYS A 23 74.90 -16.76 -16.34
C LYS A 23 76.03 -16.06 -17.09
N ASN A 24 76.68 -15.10 -16.44
CA ASN A 24 78.10 -14.75 -16.59
C ASN A 24 78.57 -14.50 -15.14
N GLU A 25 79.20 -15.49 -14.50
CA GLU A 25 80.66 -15.65 -14.39
C GLU A 25 81.35 -14.46 -13.69
N ILE A 26 81.78 -14.72 -12.46
CA ILE A 26 82.80 -13.96 -11.75
C ILE A 26 83.84 -14.99 -11.31
N VAL A 27 84.96 -15.05 -12.04
CA VAL A 27 86.21 -15.69 -11.61
C VAL A 27 87.33 -14.68 -11.89
N THR A 28 87.91 -14.22 -10.77
CA THR A 28 89.24 -13.66 -10.51
C THR A 28 90.17 -13.34 -11.68
N GLU A 29 90.53 -12.06 -11.72
CA GLU A 29 91.52 -11.41 -12.58
C GLU A 29 92.96 -11.80 -12.20
N THR A 30 93.78 -12.09 -13.22
CA THR A 30 95.24 -12.27 -13.16
C THR A 30 95.94 -10.91 -13.28
N SER A 31 97.08 -10.79 -12.62
CA SER A 31 97.86 -9.57 -12.38
C SER A 31 98.77 -9.08 -13.54
N LEU A 32 98.87 -7.74 -13.66
CA LEU A 32 99.98 -6.86 -14.16
C LEU A 32 100.24 -6.70 -15.68
N PRO A 33 100.87 -5.59 -16.18
CA PRO A 33 101.31 -4.33 -15.53
C PRO A 33 100.88 -3.00 -16.23
N SER A 34 101.15 -1.88 -15.55
CA SER A 34 101.13 -0.44 -15.97
C SER A 34 101.92 -0.13 -17.26
N PRO A 35 101.82 1.07 -17.92
CA PRO A 35 101.53 2.43 -17.39
C PRO A 35 100.45 3.19 -18.21
N VAL A 36 99.81 4.27 -17.79
CA VAL A 36 100.31 5.66 -17.69
C VAL A 36 99.21 6.55 -17.08
N SER A 37 99.65 7.54 -16.30
CA SER A 37 99.03 8.83 -15.98
C SER A 37 97.76 9.23 -16.77
N ALA A 38 96.61 9.43 -16.06
CA ALA A 38 95.57 10.47 -16.30
C ALA A 38 94.15 10.19 -15.71
N LYS A 39 93.86 9.05 -15.05
CA LYS A 39 92.46 8.62 -14.86
C LYS A 39 91.68 9.12 -13.62
N ALA A 40 92.32 9.70 -12.61
CA ALA A 40 91.67 9.96 -11.31
C ALA A 40 90.66 11.14 -11.28
N LYS A 41 90.72 12.09 -12.22
CA LYS A 41 89.74 13.20 -12.32
C LYS A 41 88.48 12.83 -13.13
N SER A 42 88.58 11.83 -14.02
CA SER A 42 87.48 11.38 -14.87
C SER A 42 86.50 10.44 -14.16
N ALA A 43 86.98 9.59 -13.23
CA ALA A 43 86.12 8.67 -12.47
C ALA A 43 85.16 9.39 -11.51
N LYS A 44 85.61 10.46 -10.83
CA LYS A 44 84.75 11.31 -9.97
C LYS A 44 83.72 12.15 -10.74
N SER A 45 83.99 12.45 -12.02
CA SER A 45 83.04 13.12 -12.91
C SER A 45 81.92 12.15 -13.30
N PHE A 46 82.29 10.93 -13.67
CA PHE A 46 81.36 9.91 -14.14
C PHE A 46 80.38 9.44 -13.05
N GLU A 47 80.85 9.35 -11.80
CA GLU A 47 79.99 8.98 -10.66
C GLU A 47 79.00 10.10 -10.30
N LYS A 48 79.40 11.36 -10.49
CA LYS A 48 78.50 12.53 -10.40
C LYS A 48 77.45 12.51 -11.51
N ASP A 49 77.86 12.28 -12.75
CA ASP A 49 76.96 12.21 -13.92
C ASP A 49 75.97 11.03 -13.78
N LEU A 50 76.42 9.89 -13.23
CA LEU A 50 75.56 8.72 -12.97
C LEU A 50 74.51 9.03 -11.90
N LEU A 51 74.90 9.71 -10.82
CA LEU A 51 73.98 10.12 -9.75
C LEU A 51 72.97 11.16 -10.27
N GLU A 52 73.42 12.10 -11.09
CA GLU A 52 72.57 13.11 -11.72
C GLU A 52 71.55 12.50 -12.69
N MET A 53 71.97 11.50 -13.48
CA MET A 53 71.08 10.71 -14.33
C MET A 53 70.07 9.89 -13.50
N GLN A 54 70.48 9.32 -12.36
CA GLN A 54 69.59 8.61 -11.44
C GLN A 54 68.55 9.55 -10.83
N MET A 55 68.97 10.75 -10.39
CA MET A 55 68.07 11.78 -9.87
C MET A 55 67.08 12.27 -10.94
N MET A 56 67.51 12.39 -12.21
CA MET A 56 66.64 12.79 -13.30
C MET A 56 65.59 11.73 -13.64
N LEU A 57 65.96 10.44 -13.60
CA LEU A 57 65.03 9.32 -13.76
C LEU A 57 64.01 9.23 -12.61
N GLU A 58 64.45 9.50 -11.39
CA GLU A 58 63.58 9.56 -10.21
C GLU A 58 62.60 10.73 -10.28
N LYS A 59 63.08 11.92 -10.72
CA LYS A 59 62.23 13.08 -10.98
C LYS A 59 61.17 12.79 -12.06
N MET A 60 61.57 12.12 -13.15
CA MET A 60 60.65 11.68 -14.22
C MET A 60 59.60 10.67 -13.73
N LYS A 61 59.96 9.75 -12.83
CA LYS A 61 59.01 8.84 -12.18
C LYS A 61 58.00 9.60 -11.32
N ILE A 62 58.49 10.51 -10.48
CA ILE A 62 57.63 11.33 -9.60
C ILE A 62 56.69 12.21 -10.43
N GLU A 63 57.16 12.77 -11.54
CA GLU A 63 56.34 13.58 -12.43
C GLU A 63 55.27 12.75 -13.14
N LYS A 64 55.61 11.54 -13.59
CA LYS A 64 54.66 10.58 -14.14
C LYS A 64 53.60 10.18 -13.10
N ASP A 65 54.03 9.86 -11.88
CA ASP A 65 53.11 9.45 -10.79
C ASP A 65 52.16 10.60 -10.42
N LYS A 66 52.65 11.85 -10.38
CA LYS A 66 51.81 13.05 -10.18
C LYS A 66 50.78 13.23 -11.31
N THR A 67 51.16 12.98 -12.57
CA THR A 67 50.21 13.05 -13.69
C THR A 67 49.17 11.92 -13.66
N GLU A 68 49.55 10.72 -13.22
CA GLU A 68 48.63 9.60 -13.04
C GLU A 68 47.62 9.88 -11.90
N GLU A 69 48.07 10.50 -10.82
CA GLU A 69 47.24 10.86 -9.68
C GLU A 69 46.23 11.96 -10.02
N LEU A 70 46.64 12.99 -10.78
CA LEU A 70 45.74 14.00 -11.34
C LEU A 70 44.70 13.41 -12.30
N LEU A 71 45.08 12.40 -13.09
CA LEU A 71 44.13 11.69 -13.96
C LEU A 71 43.10 10.92 -13.12
N LYS A 72 43.56 10.18 -12.11
CA LYS A 72 42.67 9.47 -11.17
C LYS A 72 41.70 10.40 -10.46
N GLU A 73 42.16 11.57 -10.03
CA GLU A 73 41.29 12.56 -9.37
C GLU A 73 40.22 13.10 -10.34
N LYS A 74 40.57 13.35 -11.60
CA LYS A 74 39.58 13.75 -12.62
C LYS A 74 38.58 12.65 -12.94
N ASP A 75 39.01 11.41 -13.04
CA ASP A 75 38.11 10.26 -13.25
C ASP A 75 37.18 10.04 -12.05
N GLU A 76 37.66 10.27 -10.83
CA GLU A 76 36.84 10.22 -9.61
C GLU A 76 35.79 11.34 -9.57
N ILE A 77 36.15 12.56 -10.00
CA ILE A 77 35.21 13.69 -10.12
C ILE A 77 34.16 13.40 -11.19
N LEU A 78 34.56 12.83 -12.32
CA LEU A 78 33.66 12.48 -13.42
C LEU A 78 32.66 11.39 -12.98
N ARG A 79 33.14 10.37 -12.26
CA ARG A 79 32.30 9.32 -11.67
C ARG A 79 31.28 9.88 -10.70
N LYS A 80 31.68 10.79 -9.79
CA LYS A 80 30.75 11.46 -8.86
C LYS A 80 29.70 12.32 -9.59
N LYS A 81 30.10 12.98 -10.69
CA LYS A 81 29.18 13.75 -11.52
C LYS A 81 28.17 12.87 -12.26
N GLU A 82 28.59 11.71 -12.75
CA GLU A 82 27.67 10.72 -13.34
C GLU A 82 26.69 10.18 -12.30
N GLU A 83 27.14 9.88 -11.09
CA GLU A 83 26.28 9.40 -9.99
C GLU A 83 25.28 10.49 -9.52
N GLU A 84 25.70 11.76 -9.49
CA GLU A 84 24.83 12.92 -9.23
C GLU A 84 23.77 13.12 -10.33
N ILE A 85 24.13 12.90 -11.60
CA ILE A 85 23.19 12.98 -12.72
C ILE A 85 22.19 11.81 -12.67
N GLU A 86 22.66 10.61 -12.40
CA GLU A 86 21.81 9.41 -12.36
C GLU A 86 20.78 9.47 -11.21
N THR A 87 21.19 9.97 -10.04
CA THR A 87 20.27 10.21 -8.91
C THR A 87 19.22 11.28 -9.22
N ARG A 88 19.62 12.39 -9.85
CA ARG A 88 18.70 13.46 -10.26
C ARG A 88 17.70 12.97 -11.33
N ASP A 89 18.16 12.20 -12.30
CA ASP A 89 17.31 11.67 -13.36
C ASP A 89 16.33 10.60 -12.79
N ALA A 90 16.77 9.81 -11.79
CA ALA A 90 15.90 8.90 -11.05
C ALA A 90 14.83 9.63 -10.22
N GLU A 91 15.17 10.76 -9.59
CA GLU A 91 14.19 11.62 -8.90
C GLU A 91 13.19 12.25 -9.87
N GLN A 92 13.64 12.72 -11.04
CA GLN A 92 12.76 13.24 -12.07
C GLN A 92 11.78 12.17 -12.58
N GLU A 93 12.24 10.94 -12.83
CA GLU A 93 11.36 9.84 -13.24
C GLU A 93 10.40 9.40 -12.11
N LYS A 94 10.82 9.44 -10.84
CA LYS A 94 9.92 9.27 -9.68
C LYS A 94 8.82 10.34 -9.67
N LEU A 95 9.17 11.61 -9.79
CA LEU A 95 8.19 12.70 -9.86
C LEU A 95 7.25 12.56 -11.05
N LYS A 96 7.76 12.16 -12.22
CA LYS A 96 6.97 11.93 -13.44
C LYS A 96 6.00 10.76 -13.29
N THR A 97 6.44 9.67 -12.67
CA THR A 97 5.60 8.50 -12.38
C THR A 97 4.54 8.82 -11.33
N GLU A 98 4.85 9.64 -10.32
CA GLU A 98 3.92 10.15 -9.32
C GLU A 98 2.85 11.08 -9.95
N LEU A 99 3.27 12.03 -10.77
CA LEU A 99 2.39 12.94 -11.52
C LEU A 99 1.47 12.15 -12.45
N LYS A 100 2.02 11.13 -13.10
CA LYS A 100 1.26 10.24 -13.97
C LYS A 100 0.31 9.34 -13.18
N LYS A 101 0.69 8.84 -11.99
CA LYS A 101 -0.22 8.14 -11.07
C LYS A 101 -1.37 9.07 -10.67
N LEU A 102 -1.08 10.31 -10.29
CA LEU A 102 -2.11 11.30 -9.92
C LEU A 102 -3.04 11.64 -11.09
N GLN A 103 -2.49 11.78 -12.31
CA GLN A 103 -3.28 12.00 -13.52
C GLN A 103 -4.14 10.76 -13.86
N LYS A 104 -3.58 9.55 -13.75
CA LYS A 104 -4.28 8.29 -14.00
C LYS A 104 -5.33 7.99 -12.93
N MET A 105 -5.11 8.41 -11.69
CA MET A 105 -6.11 8.37 -10.59
C MET A 105 -7.23 9.40 -10.82
N LYS A 106 -6.92 10.55 -11.45
CA LYS A 106 -7.91 11.54 -11.88
C LYS A 106 -8.72 11.07 -13.10
N GLU A 107 -8.11 10.25 -13.96
CA GLU A 107 -8.73 9.62 -15.14
C GLU A 107 -9.39 8.27 -14.84
N PHE A 108 -9.06 7.63 -13.71
CA PHE A 108 -9.74 6.44 -13.21
C PHE A 108 -11.14 6.84 -12.78
N LYS A 109 -12.05 6.81 -13.76
CA LYS A 109 -13.48 6.79 -13.56
C LYS A 109 -13.87 5.32 -13.53
N PRO A 110 -13.86 4.66 -12.35
CA PRO A 110 -14.41 3.32 -12.26
C PRO A 110 -15.80 3.36 -12.89
N ASN A 111 -16.16 2.30 -13.60
CA ASN A 111 -17.44 2.26 -14.29
C ASN A 111 -18.56 2.16 -13.23
N MET A 112 -18.94 3.32 -12.71
CA MET A 112 -20.01 3.50 -11.73
C MET A 112 -21.39 3.52 -12.42
N THR A 113 -21.50 3.10 -13.69
CA THR A 113 -22.79 3.13 -14.42
C THR A 113 -23.85 2.22 -13.80
N PHE A 114 -23.53 1.47 -12.75
CA PHE A 114 -24.50 0.73 -11.97
C PHE A 114 -24.85 1.29 -10.58
N ALA A 115 -24.30 2.44 -10.14
CA ALA A 115 -24.53 2.91 -8.75
C ALA A 115 -24.76 4.43 -8.55
N CYS A 116 -24.63 5.28 -9.57
CA CYS A 116 -24.91 6.72 -9.41
C CYS A 116 -26.43 7.04 -9.40
N GLY A 117 -27.27 6.20 -10.03
CA GLY A 117 -28.74 6.32 -9.94
C GLY A 117 -29.30 5.78 -8.60
N GLN A 118 -28.47 5.10 -7.82
CA GLN A 118 -28.86 4.49 -6.54
C GLN A 118 -28.64 5.40 -5.33
N SER A 119 -27.79 6.42 -5.43
CA SER A 119 -27.47 7.28 -4.27
C SER A 119 -28.57 8.32 -3.98
N LEU A 120 -29.17 8.89 -5.03
CA LEU A 120 -30.36 9.75 -4.91
C LEU A 120 -31.57 8.93 -4.46
N THR A 121 -31.74 7.72 -5.01
CA THR A 121 -32.81 6.82 -4.58
C THR A 121 -32.57 6.25 -3.18
N GLN A 122 -31.33 6.14 -2.66
CA GLN A 122 -31.07 5.75 -1.27
C GLN A 122 -31.44 6.84 -0.27
N ALA A 123 -31.15 8.12 -0.56
CA ALA A 123 -31.57 9.24 0.31
C ALA A 123 -33.10 9.47 0.24
N GLU A 124 -33.71 9.26 -0.93
CA GLU A 124 -35.16 9.26 -1.10
C GLU A 124 -35.81 8.02 -0.48
N GLN A 125 -35.21 6.83 -0.59
CA GLN A 125 -35.67 5.59 0.05
C GLN A 125 -35.44 5.61 1.55
N GLU A 126 -34.43 6.29 2.09
CA GLU A 126 -34.27 6.53 3.53
C GLU A 126 -35.31 7.52 4.05
N LYS A 127 -35.65 8.55 3.28
CA LYS A 127 -36.76 9.47 3.61
C LYS A 127 -38.12 8.78 3.49
N VAL A 128 -38.32 7.95 2.47
CA VAL A 128 -39.53 7.12 2.26
C VAL A 128 -39.59 5.98 3.28
N ASN A 129 -38.47 5.41 3.72
CA ASN A 129 -38.41 4.44 4.82
C ASN A 129 -38.58 5.11 6.18
N LYS A 130 -38.10 6.35 6.40
CA LYS A 130 -38.45 7.14 7.60
C LYS A 130 -39.93 7.53 7.61
N LYS A 131 -40.52 7.89 6.46
CA LYS A 131 -41.97 8.11 6.31
C LYS A 131 -42.75 6.81 6.50
N LYS A 132 -42.37 5.70 5.85
CA LYS A 132 -42.96 4.36 6.05
C LYS A 132 -42.73 3.80 7.44
N LYS A 133 -41.68 4.17 8.18
CA LYS A 133 -41.51 3.79 9.59
C LYS A 133 -42.35 4.65 10.53
N LYS A 134 -42.79 5.83 10.07
CA LYS A 134 -43.79 6.69 10.72
C LYS A 134 -45.23 6.29 10.36
N ASP A 135 -45.44 5.73 9.17
CA ASP A 135 -46.75 5.35 8.60
C ASP A 135 -46.97 3.83 8.50
N CYS A 136 -46.05 2.99 8.95
CA CYS A 136 -46.32 1.58 9.21
C CYS A 136 -47.03 1.53 10.55
N PRO A 137 -48.28 1.06 10.63
CA PRO A 137 -48.87 0.79 11.92
C PRO A 137 -48.01 -0.30 12.56
N GLU A 138 -47.12 0.09 13.48
CA GLU A 138 -46.48 -0.85 14.38
C GLU A 138 -47.60 -1.74 14.89
N ARG A 139 -47.56 -3.03 14.52
CA ARG A 139 -48.72 -3.90 14.70
C ARG A 139 -49.15 -3.79 16.15
N LYS A 140 -50.36 -3.27 16.35
CA LYS A 140 -50.86 -2.99 17.68
C LYS A 140 -50.93 -4.33 18.42
N ARG A 141 -50.52 -4.33 19.68
CA ARG A 141 -50.58 -5.53 20.49
C ARG A 141 -52.04 -6.02 20.57
N PRO A 142 -52.26 -7.34 20.59
CA PRO A 142 -53.58 -7.92 20.76
C PRO A 142 -54.31 -7.35 21.97
N SER A 143 -55.61 -7.11 21.80
CA SER A 143 -56.44 -6.53 22.87
C SER A 143 -56.61 -7.56 23.98
N SER A 144 -56.43 -7.18 25.24
CA SER A 144 -56.61 -8.13 26.36
C SER A 144 -58.03 -8.69 26.40
N SER A 145 -58.22 -9.84 27.05
CA SER A 145 -59.51 -10.52 27.20
C SER A 145 -60.64 -9.59 27.67
N TYR A 146 -60.38 -8.75 28.68
CA TYR A 146 -61.32 -7.71 29.13
C TYR A 146 -61.67 -6.67 28.05
N ILE A 147 -60.71 -6.24 27.23
CA ILE A 147 -60.95 -5.22 26.18
C ILE A 147 -61.73 -5.81 25.01
N LEU A 148 -61.50 -7.07 24.67
CA LEU A 148 -62.29 -7.80 23.68
C LEU A 148 -63.75 -7.92 24.15
N TRP A 149 -63.94 -8.32 25.40
CA TRP A 149 -65.26 -8.39 26.02
C TRP A 149 -65.93 -7.02 26.12
N LEU A 150 -65.19 -5.98 26.53
CA LEU A 150 -65.70 -4.61 26.60
C LEU A 150 -66.21 -4.14 25.24
N LYS A 151 -65.49 -4.36 24.15
CA LYS A 151 -65.94 -3.94 22.79
C LYS A 151 -67.27 -4.57 22.39
N GLU A 152 -67.45 -5.84 22.71
CA GLU A 152 -68.67 -6.58 22.40
C GLU A 152 -69.84 -6.11 23.26
N GLN A 153 -69.64 -6.00 24.57
CA GLN A 153 -70.68 -5.58 25.49
C GLN A 153 -70.98 -4.07 25.43
N TRP A 154 -70.03 -3.26 24.99
CA TRP A 154 -70.24 -1.84 24.72
C TRP A 154 -71.28 -1.65 23.61
N SER A 155 -71.18 -2.44 22.55
CA SER A 155 -72.15 -2.42 21.45
C SER A 155 -73.54 -2.85 21.94
N GLU A 156 -73.59 -3.82 22.85
CA GLU A 156 -74.83 -4.28 23.47
C GLU A 156 -75.48 -3.22 24.37
N ILE A 157 -74.71 -2.58 25.24
CA ILE A 157 -75.23 -1.57 26.16
C ILE A 157 -75.64 -0.30 25.42
N LYS A 158 -74.91 0.09 24.38
CA LYS A 158 -75.29 1.25 23.55
C LYS A 158 -76.56 0.99 22.74
N ARG A 159 -76.83 -0.27 22.40
CA ARG A 159 -78.10 -0.68 21.79
C ARG A 159 -79.26 -0.62 22.80
N GLN A 160 -79.03 -1.01 24.05
CA GLN A 160 -80.05 -1.02 25.10
C GLN A 160 -80.27 0.37 25.73
N ASN A 161 -79.25 1.22 25.75
CA ASN A 161 -79.30 2.58 26.29
C ASN A 161 -78.63 3.56 25.31
N PRO A 162 -79.33 4.00 24.25
CA PRO A 162 -78.77 4.89 23.23
C PRO A 162 -78.36 6.28 23.76
N GLU A 163 -78.98 6.72 24.86
CA GLU A 163 -78.76 8.02 25.52
C GLU A 163 -77.78 7.96 26.70
N ALA A 164 -77.29 6.78 27.09
CA ALA A 164 -76.40 6.65 28.26
C ALA A 164 -74.99 7.21 27.97
N ASP A 165 -74.45 7.98 28.92
CA ASP A 165 -73.14 8.60 28.80
C ASP A 165 -72.00 7.55 28.87
N PHE A 166 -70.86 7.88 28.27
CA PHE A 166 -69.67 7.01 28.21
C PHE A 166 -69.21 6.54 29.60
N LYS A 167 -69.33 7.42 30.61
CA LYS A 167 -68.90 7.12 31.98
C LYS A 167 -69.84 6.13 32.68
N GLU A 168 -71.14 6.24 32.45
CA GLU A 168 -72.16 5.35 33.03
C GLU A 168 -72.10 3.96 32.42
N THR A 169 -72.02 3.89 31.08
CA THR A 169 -71.85 2.65 30.33
C THR A 169 -70.56 1.91 30.72
N SER A 170 -69.44 2.64 30.90
CA SER A 170 -68.19 2.05 31.39
C SER A 170 -68.29 1.49 32.82
N ASN A 171 -68.99 2.18 33.72
CA ASN A 171 -69.20 1.70 35.09
C ASN A 171 -70.06 0.43 35.14
N ILE A 172 -71.14 0.37 34.35
CA ILE A 172 -72.01 -0.82 34.23
C ILE A 172 -71.22 -2.01 33.68
N LEU A 173 -70.39 -1.80 32.66
CA LEU A 173 -69.52 -2.85 32.10
C LEU A 173 -68.45 -3.31 33.10
N GLY A 174 -67.83 -2.39 33.82
CA GLY A 174 -66.84 -2.74 34.85
C GLY A 174 -67.45 -3.60 35.96
N ALA A 175 -68.68 -3.30 36.38
CA ALA A 175 -69.43 -4.11 37.34
C ALA A 175 -69.81 -5.48 36.76
N LYS A 176 -70.32 -5.51 35.53
CA LYS A 176 -70.72 -6.74 34.83
C LYS A 176 -69.53 -7.69 34.63
N TRP A 177 -68.35 -7.18 34.25
CA TRP A 177 -67.14 -8.01 34.14
C TRP A 177 -66.70 -8.62 35.48
N LYS A 178 -66.85 -7.87 36.57
CA LYS A 178 -66.52 -8.38 37.91
C LYS A 178 -67.49 -9.47 38.36
N SER A 179 -68.76 -9.38 37.99
CA SER A 179 -69.78 -10.40 38.31
C SER A 179 -69.81 -11.60 37.37
N LEU A 180 -69.21 -11.53 36.18
CA LEU A 180 -69.10 -12.67 35.25
C LEU A 180 -68.32 -13.83 35.86
N SER A 181 -68.78 -15.05 35.59
CA SER A 181 -68.12 -16.27 36.04
C SER A 181 -66.81 -16.53 35.27
N ALA A 182 -65.98 -17.45 35.78
CA ALA A 182 -64.74 -17.82 35.11
C ALA A 182 -65.01 -18.48 33.74
N GLU A 183 -66.15 -19.15 33.60
CA GLU A 183 -66.61 -19.84 32.40
C GLU A 183 -66.96 -18.85 31.28
N GLU A 184 -67.56 -17.70 31.61
CA GLU A 184 -67.92 -16.66 30.63
C GLU A 184 -66.70 -15.84 30.19
N LYS A 185 -65.67 -15.76 31.04
CA LYS A 185 -64.38 -15.11 30.73
C LYS A 185 -63.48 -15.99 29.86
N LYS A 186 -63.62 -17.31 29.97
CA LYS A 186 -62.76 -18.32 29.31
C LYS A 186 -62.66 -18.15 27.78
N PRO A 187 -63.76 -17.92 27.01
CA PRO A 187 -63.66 -17.71 25.56
C PRO A 187 -62.87 -16.45 25.19
N TYR A 188 -62.93 -15.40 26.01
CA TYR A 188 -62.20 -14.16 25.75
C TYR A 188 -60.72 -14.27 26.08
N GLU A 189 -60.38 -15.04 27.12
CA GLU A 189 -59.00 -15.36 27.45
C GLU A 189 -58.35 -16.24 26.37
N GLU A 190 -59.06 -17.25 25.89
CA GLU A 190 -58.58 -18.10 24.79
C GLU A 190 -58.38 -17.30 23.49
N ARG A 191 -59.36 -16.47 23.10
CA ARG A 191 -59.22 -15.56 21.95
C ARG A 191 -58.02 -14.62 22.10
N TYR A 192 -57.77 -14.10 23.30
CA TYR A 192 -56.60 -13.27 23.57
C TYR A 192 -55.28 -14.05 23.40
N GLN A 193 -55.19 -15.29 23.92
CA GLN A 193 -53.97 -16.09 23.78
C GLN A 193 -53.70 -16.44 22.31
N VAL A 194 -54.72 -16.82 21.55
CA VAL A 194 -54.58 -17.10 20.10
C VAL A 194 -54.11 -15.85 19.34
N GLU A 195 -54.72 -14.68 19.60
CA GLU A 195 -54.32 -13.43 18.94
C GLU A 195 -52.90 -12.99 19.35
N LYS A 196 -52.53 -13.18 20.62
CA LYS A 196 -51.18 -12.96 21.17
C LYS A 196 -50.14 -13.85 20.50
N GLU A 197 -50.42 -15.13 20.36
CA GLU A 197 -49.51 -16.07 19.70
C GLU A 197 -49.35 -15.75 18.21
N ALA A 198 -50.45 -15.45 17.50
CA ALA A 198 -50.41 -15.01 16.12
C ALA A 198 -49.57 -13.71 15.95
N TYR A 199 -49.74 -12.74 16.85
CA TYR A 199 -48.93 -11.52 16.88
C TYR A 199 -47.44 -11.82 17.07
N LEU A 200 -47.09 -12.70 18.02
CA LEU A 200 -45.70 -13.07 18.26
C LEU A 200 -45.06 -13.78 17.06
N GLN A 201 -45.79 -14.68 16.40
CA GLN A 201 -45.31 -15.35 15.18
C GLN A 201 -45.03 -14.36 14.05
N VAL A 202 -45.92 -13.40 13.86
CA VAL A 202 -45.77 -12.34 12.85
C VAL A 202 -44.57 -11.46 13.16
N VAL A 203 -44.41 -11.00 14.41
CA VAL A 203 -43.26 -10.19 14.82
C VAL A 203 -41.95 -10.96 14.66
N ALA A 204 -41.95 -12.26 14.99
CA ALA A 204 -40.79 -13.13 14.80
C ALA A 204 -40.43 -13.28 13.31
N LYS A 205 -41.43 -13.45 12.43
CA LYS A 205 -41.26 -13.50 10.98
C LYS A 205 -40.71 -12.19 10.43
N GLU A 206 -41.30 -11.05 10.79
CA GLU A 206 -40.84 -9.72 10.36
C GLU A 206 -39.40 -9.43 10.82
N LYS A 207 -39.02 -9.88 12.03
CA LYS A 207 -37.65 -9.77 12.52
C LYS A 207 -36.68 -10.58 11.67
N ARG A 208 -37.05 -11.83 11.33
CA ARG A 208 -36.23 -12.71 10.47
C ARG A 208 -36.08 -12.13 9.06
N GLU A 209 -37.16 -11.64 8.47
CA GLU A 209 -37.14 -11.01 7.13
C GLU A 209 -36.25 -9.77 7.11
N ARG A 210 -36.31 -8.93 8.16
CA ARG A 210 -35.44 -7.75 8.28
C ARG A 210 -33.96 -8.13 8.41
N GLU A 211 -33.67 -9.18 9.16
CA GLU A 211 -32.31 -9.70 9.32
C GLU A 211 -31.79 -10.29 7.99
N ALA A 212 -32.61 -11.04 7.27
CA ALA A 212 -32.30 -11.56 5.94
C ALA A 212 -32.03 -10.44 4.92
N MET A 213 -32.88 -9.40 4.88
CA MET A 213 -32.67 -8.23 4.01
C MET A 213 -31.37 -7.50 4.33
N LYS A 214 -31.03 -7.38 5.62
CA LYS A 214 -29.77 -6.74 6.03
C LYS A 214 -28.55 -7.56 5.58
N LEU A 215 -28.61 -8.88 5.72
CA LEU A 215 -27.53 -9.77 5.25
C LEU A 215 -27.32 -9.64 3.73
N LEU A 216 -28.40 -9.57 2.96
CA LEU A 216 -28.33 -9.41 1.50
C LEU A 216 -27.72 -8.06 1.08
N ASP A 217 -28.05 -6.98 1.79
CA ASP A 217 -27.44 -5.65 1.57
C ASP A 217 -25.93 -5.65 1.93
N ASP A 218 -25.56 -6.31 3.02
CA ASP A 218 -24.16 -6.46 3.42
C ASP A 218 -23.38 -7.34 2.42
N GLU A 219 -23.98 -8.39 1.87
CA GLU A 219 -23.40 -9.24 0.81
C GLU A 219 -23.20 -8.47 -0.51
N GLN A 220 -24.20 -7.68 -0.93
CA GLN A 220 -24.06 -6.82 -2.11
C GLN A 220 -22.89 -5.84 -1.98
N LYS A 221 -22.74 -5.19 -0.82
CA LYS A 221 -21.59 -4.30 -0.54
C LYS A 221 -20.26 -5.03 -0.62
N GLN A 222 -20.19 -6.26 -0.07
CA GLN A 222 -18.98 -7.07 -0.17
C GLN A 222 -18.66 -7.43 -1.62
N LYS A 223 -19.67 -7.84 -2.40
CA LYS A 223 -19.50 -8.16 -3.82
C LYS A 223 -19.00 -6.96 -4.62
N THR A 224 -19.58 -5.77 -4.41
CA THR A 224 -19.12 -4.54 -5.08
C THR A 224 -17.70 -4.16 -4.67
N ALA A 225 -17.34 -4.31 -3.39
CA ALA A 225 -15.97 -4.06 -2.95
C ALA A 225 -14.96 -5.05 -3.57
N MET A 226 -15.36 -6.31 -3.74
CA MET A 226 -14.55 -7.35 -4.37
C MET A 226 -14.36 -7.09 -5.87
N ASP A 227 -15.42 -6.69 -6.57
CA ASP A 227 -15.40 -6.31 -7.99
C ASP A 227 -14.51 -5.08 -8.24
N LEU A 228 -14.56 -4.08 -7.36
CA LEU A 228 -13.70 -2.90 -7.43
C LEU A 228 -12.22 -3.26 -7.21
N LEU A 229 -11.94 -4.20 -6.30
CA LEU A 229 -10.60 -4.70 -6.08
C LEU A 229 -10.07 -5.47 -7.30
N ASP A 230 -10.92 -6.30 -7.91
CA ASP A 230 -10.58 -7.02 -9.14
C ASP A 230 -10.29 -6.06 -10.30
N GLN A 231 -11.13 -5.03 -10.48
CA GLN A 231 -10.90 -3.97 -11.47
C GLN A 231 -9.58 -3.23 -11.22
N TYR A 232 -9.22 -2.98 -9.96
CA TYR A 232 -7.94 -2.36 -9.61
C TYR A 232 -6.75 -3.28 -9.92
N LEU A 233 -6.84 -4.57 -9.57
CA LEU A 233 -5.80 -5.56 -9.87
C LEU A 233 -5.58 -5.70 -11.38
N GLN A 234 -6.67 -5.74 -12.15
CA GLN A 234 -6.61 -5.75 -13.62
C GLN A 234 -5.94 -4.49 -14.17
N PHE A 235 -6.29 -3.32 -13.64
CA PHE A 235 -5.68 -2.05 -14.05
C PHE A 235 -4.17 -1.98 -13.74
N VAL A 236 -3.74 -2.53 -12.61
CA VAL A 236 -2.32 -2.64 -12.25
C VAL A 236 -1.60 -3.58 -13.23
N GLN A 237 -2.17 -4.77 -13.49
CA GLN A 237 -1.61 -5.72 -14.46
C GLN A 237 -1.49 -5.14 -15.87
N ASP A 238 -2.52 -4.45 -16.36
CA ASP A 238 -2.50 -3.81 -17.68
C ASP A 238 -1.44 -2.70 -17.74
N GLY A 239 -1.28 -1.93 -16.66
CA GLY A 239 -0.22 -0.93 -16.52
C GLY A 239 1.19 -1.52 -16.55
N GLU A 240 1.40 -2.68 -15.94
CA GLU A 240 2.66 -3.41 -15.97
C GLU A 240 2.95 -4.01 -17.35
N GLN A 241 1.93 -4.57 -18.03
CA GLN A 241 2.08 -5.06 -19.41
C GLN A 241 2.48 -3.95 -20.39
N ASP A 242 1.90 -2.77 -20.27
CA ASP A 242 2.25 -1.61 -21.10
C ASP A 242 3.67 -1.10 -20.82
N ASN A 243 4.14 -1.15 -19.57
CA ASN A 243 5.53 -0.88 -19.24
C ASN A 243 6.46 -1.95 -19.83
N LYS A 244 6.08 -3.22 -19.78
CA LYS A 244 6.84 -4.36 -20.37
C LYS A 244 6.92 -4.26 -21.90
N LYS A 245 5.89 -3.73 -22.57
CA LYS A 245 5.92 -3.42 -24.02
C LYS A 245 6.84 -2.24 -24.35
N LYS A 246 6.97 -1.25 -23.46
CA LYS A 246 7.88 -0.11 -23.63
C LYS A 246 9.33 -0.49 -23.38
N SER A 247 9.62 -1.31 -22.36
CA SER A 247 10.98 -1.81 -22.10
C SER A 247 11.49 -2.77 -23.17
N LYS A 248 10.62 -3.51 -23.88
CA LYS A 248 10.99 -4.31 -25.07
C LYS A 248 11.66 -3.51 -26.21
N LYS A 249 11.53 -2.17 -26.25
CA LYS A 249 12.26 -1.33 -27.22
C LYS A 249 13.73 -1.13 -26.86
N GLN A 250 14.09 -1.30 -25.59
CA GLN A 250 15.48 -1.35 -25.14
C GLN A 250 15.97 -2.78 -25.35
N LYS A 251 16.78 -3.02 -26.39
CA LYS A 251 17.41 -4.32 -26.57
C LYS A 251 18.27 -4.60 -25.34
N ASP A 252 17.98 -5.72 -24.68
CA ASP A 252 18.67 -6.16 -23.46
C ASP A 252 20.20 -6.07 -23.64
N PRO A 253 20.90 -5.20 -22.88
CA PRO A 253 22.34 -5.00 -23.01
C PRO A 253 23.16 -6.27 -22.78
N LEU A 254 22.60 -7.23 -22.04
CA LEU A 254 23.26 -8.49 -21.68
C LEU A 254 23.03 -9.59 -22.72
N LYS A 255 22.14 -9.39 -23.70
CA LYS A 255 21.91 -10.39 -24.75
C LYS A 255 23.17 -10.55 -25.60
N PRO A 256 23.74 -11.76 -25.69
CA PRO A 256 24.88 -12.03 -26.57
C PRO A 256 24.60 -11.56 -28.00
N LYS A 257 25.58 -10.87 -28.61
CA LYS A 257 25.48 -10.39 -30.00
C LYS A 257 25.73 -11.54 -30.96
N HIS A 258 25.06 -11.54 -32.11
CA HIS A 258 25.22 -12.58 -33.13
C HIS A 258 26.70 -12.80 -33.52
N PRO A 259 27.10 -14.06 -33.80
CA PRO A 259 28.48 -14.38 -34.09
C PRO A 259 28.91 -13.77 -35.42
N VAL A 260 30.17 -13.32 -35.47
CA VAL A 260 30.76 -12.71 -36.66
C VAL A 260 31.09 -13.81 -37.68
N SER A 261 30.54 -13.68 -38.90
CA SER A 261 30.77 -14.60 -40.02
C SER A 261 32.21 -14.54 -40.54
N ALA A 262 32.68 -15.61 -41.19
CA ALA A 262 34.05 -15.75 -41.72
C ALA A 262 34.46 -14.56 -42.59
N PHE A 263 33.56 -14.10 -43.48
CA PHE A 263 33.79 -12.92 -44.29
C PHE A 263 33.96 -11.65 -43.46
N LEU A 264 33.18 -11.46 -42.38
CA LEU A 264 33.30 -10.27 -41.53
C LEU A 264 34.56 -10.29 -40.67
N VAL A 265 35.04 -11.47 -40.26
CA VAL A 265 36.32 -11.62 -39.57
C VAL A 265 37.45 -11.14 -40.49
N TYR A 266 37.50 -11.70 -41.70
CA TYR A 266 38.43 -11.26 -42.74
C TYR A 266 38.29 -9.77 -43.06
N ALA A 267 37.07 -9.29 -43.25
CA ALA A 267 36.83 -7.91 -43.61
C ALA A 267 37.16 -6.91 -42.51
N ASN A 268 37.10 -7.31 -41.24
CA ASN A 268 37.52 -6.49 -40.12
C ASN A 268 39.05 -6.37 -40.04
N GLU A 269 39.76 -7.48 -40.24
CA GLU A 269 41.23 -7.50 -40.30
C GLU A 269 41.74 -6.70 -41.51
N ARG A 270 41.12 -6.88 -42.68
CA ARG A 270 41.46 -6.15 -43.89
C ARG A 270 41.10 -4.67 -43.81
N ARG A 271 39.97 -4.31 -43.19
CA ARG A 271 39.63 -2.91 -42.88
C ARG A 271 40.61 -2.28 -41.90
N ALA A 272 41.15 -3.01 -40.94
CA ALA A 272 42.15 -2.49 -40.02
C ALA A 272 43.45 -2.13 -40.76
N ALA A 273 43.97 -3.07 -41.57
CA ALA A 273 45.16 -2.83 -42.38
C ALA A 273 44.99 -1.67 -43.40
N LEU A 274 43.83 -1.58 -44.05
CA LEU A 274 43.58 -0.57 -45.09
C LEU A 274 43.19 0.81 -44.54
N ARG A 275 42.79 0.91 -43.26
CA ARG A 275 42.59 2.20 -42.58
C ARG A 275 43.92 2.90 -42.28
N GLU A 276 44.98 2.13 -41.99
CA GLU A 276 46.32 2.70 -41.83
C GLU A 276 46.87 3.28 -43.14
N GLU A 277 46.41 2.75 -44.28
CA GLU A 277 46.69 3.29 -45.63
C GLU A 277 45.84 4.52 -46.02
N ASN A 278 45.05 5.10 -45.11
CA ASN A 278 44.18 6.28 -45.35
C ASN A 278 43.18 6.13 -46.52
N LYS A 279 42.69 4.91 -46.79
CA LYS A 279 41.68 4.65 -47.84
C LYS A 279 40.26 4.83 -47.32
N ASN A 280 39.37 5.37 -48.16
CA ASN A 280 37.96 5.61 -47.81
C ASN A 280 37.22 4.28 -47.49
N VAL A 281 36.42 4.28 -46.43
CA VAL A 281 35.70 3.09 -45.89
C VAL A 281 34.87 2.36 -46.96
N VAL A 282 34.28 3.10 -47.90
CA VAL A 282 33.45 2.54 -48.99
C VAL A 282 34.31 1.78 -50.01
N GLU A 283 35.49 2.29 -50.35
CA GLU A 283 36.42 1.65 -51.30
C GLU A 283 37.06 0.42 -50.67
N VAL A 284 37.42 0.52 -49.39
CA VAL A 284 37.94 -0.60 -48.60
C VAL A 284 36.94 -1.75 -48.56
N ALA A 285 35.65 -1.47 -48.39
CA ALA A 285 34.61 -2.50 -48.41
C ALA A 285 34.47 -3.20 -49.78
N LYS A 286 34.54 -2.44 -50.89
CA LYS A 286 34.51 -3.01 -52.25
C LYS A 286 35.73 -3.90 -52.52
N MET A 287 36.94 -3.41 -52.24
CA MET A 287 38.17 -4.18 -52.44
C MET A 287 38.18 -5.47 -51.61
N THR A 288 37.79 -5.39 -50.35
CA THR A 288 37.73 -6.54 -49.44
C THR A 288 36.72 -7.61 -49.92
N GLY A 289 35.57 -7.17 -50.47
CA GLY A 289 34.56 -8.09 -51.02
C GLY A 289 35.02 -8.83 -52.28
N GLU A 290 35.74 -8.14 -53.16
CA GLU A 290 36.32 -8.74 -54.37
C GLU A 290 37.49 -9.68 -54.05
N GLU A 291 38.34 -9.29 -53.09
CA GLU A 291 39.47 -10.10 -52.61
C GLU A 291 38.97 -11.40 -51.97
N TRP A 292 37.94 -11.33 -51.12
CA TRP A 292 37.30 -12.52 -50.54
C TRP A 292 36.71 -13.48 -51.59
N LYS A 293 36.09 -12.95 -52.66
CA LYS A 293 35.58 -13.78 -53.76
C LYS A 293 36.70 -14.49 -54.52
N LYS A 294 37.85 -13.83 -54.69
CA LYS A 294 39.04 -14.39 -55.38
C LYS A 294 39.87 -15.32 -54.50
N MET A 295 39.71 -15.28 -53.16
CA MET A 295 40.42 -16.18 -52.25
C MET A 295 40.00 -17.64 -52.42
N SER A 296 41.00 -18.53 -52.41
CA SER A 296 40.81 -19.98 -52.42
C SER A 296 40.29 -20.51 -51.08
N ASP A 297 39.68 -21.69 -51.07
CA ASP A 297 39.13 -22.31 -49.86
C ASP A 297 40.20 -22.52 -48.78
N LYS A 298 41.46 -22.78 -49.17
CA LYS A 298 42.59 -22.87 -48.25
C LYS A 298 42.91 -21.54 -47.54
N GLN A 299 42.70 -20.41 -48.22
CA GLN A 299 42.90 -19.08 -47.64
C GLN A 299 41.69 -18.63 -46.80
N LYS A 300 40.50 -19.19 -47.08
CA LYS A 300 39.29 -18.96 -46.28
C LYS A 300 39.22 -19.82 -45.02
N ALA A 301 39.84 -21.00 -45.04
CA ALA A 301 39.82 -21.97 -43.94
C ALA A 301 40.16 -21.39 -42.55
N PRO A 302 41.19 -20.53 -42.37
CA PRO A 302 41.47 -19.91 -41.07
C PRO A 302 40.32 -19.03 -40.56
N TYR A 303 39.65 -18.30 -41.47
CA TYR A 303 38.53 -17.42 -41.13
C TYR A 303 37.24 -18.21 -40.87
N GLU A 304 37.05 -19.33 -41.56
CA GLU A 304 35.94 -20.27 -41.31
C GLU A 304 36.06 -20.95 -39.95
N GLU A 305 37.27 -21.35 -39.54
CA GLU A 305 37.54 -21.88 -38.21
C GLU A 305 37.28 -20.84 -37.11
N VAL A 306 37.69 -19.58 -37.32
CA VAL A 306 37.38 -18.48 -36.37
C VAL A 306 35.87 -18.21 -36.31
N ALA A 307 35.17 -18.24 -37.45
CA ALA A 307 33.72 -18.07 -37.49
C ALA A 307 32.98 -19.22 -36.78
N LYS A 308 33.48 -20.46 -36.92
CA LYS A 308 32.96 -21.63 -36.22
C LYS A 308 33.14 -21.50 -34.71
N LYS A 309 34.33 -21.11 -34.24
CA LYS A 309 34.58 -20.83 -32.81
C LYS A 309 33.71 -19.69 -32.28
N ASN A 310 33.53 -18.61 -33.05
CA ASN A 310 32.64 -17.51 -32.67
C ASN A 310 31.19 -17.97 -32.56
N LYS A 311 30.75 -18.88 -33.43
CA LYS A 311 29.41 -19.47 -33.39
C LYS A 311 29.22 -20.36 -32.15
N GLU A 312 30.20 -21.20 -31.84
CA GLU A 312 30.19 -22.05 -30.64
C GLU A 312 30.15 -21.19 -29.37
N ALA A 313 31.03 -20.19 -29.25
CA ALA A 313 31.03 -19.25 -28.12
C ALA A 313 29.71 -18.47 -27.98
N TYR A 314 29.08 -18.08 -29.10
CA TYR A 314 27.75 -17.46 -29.06
C TYR A 314 26.66 -18.41 -28.58
N LEU A 315 26.70 -19.68 -28.98
CA LEU A 315 25.72 -20.67 -28.53
C LEU A 315 25.85 -20.91 -27.03
N GLU A 316 27.07 -21.07 -26.52
CA GLU A 316 27.34 -21.21 -25.08
C GLU A 316 26.86 -19.98 -24.31
N ALA A 317 27.22 -18.77 -24.75
CA ALA A 317 26.78 -17.52 -24.12
C ALA A 317 25.24 -17.35 -24.18
N MET A 318 24.59 -17.81 -25.24
CA MET A 318 23.13 -17.77 -25.38
C MET A 318 22.43 -18.76 -24.46
N GLU A 319 22.99 -19.95 -24.25
CA GLU A 319 22.46 -20.93 -23.30
C GLU A 319 22.61 -20.41 -21.86
N GLU A 320 23.76 -19.83 -21.52
CA GLU A 320 23.96 -19.20 -20.21
C GLU A 320 23.00 -18.01 -20.00
N TYR A 321 22.83 -17.15 -21.01
CA TYR A 321 21.87 -16.04 -20.97
C TYR A 321 20.42 -16.52 -20.82
N LYS A 322 20.03 -17.62 -21.47
CA LYS A 322 18.69 -18.20 -21.28
C LYS A 322 18.52 -18.69 -19.84
N ARG A 323 19.50 -19.43 -19.31
CA ARG A 323 19.47 -19.95 -17.95
C ARG A 323 19.38 -18.83 -16.91
N THR A 324 20.24 -17.82 -16.99
CA THR A 324 20.22 -16.68 -16.05
C THR A 324 18.89 -15.94 -16.12
N LYS A 325 18.36 -15.73 -17.32
CA LYS A 325 17.06 -15.07 -17.49
C LYS A 325 15.89 -15.88 -16.94
N GLU A 326 15.93 -17.21 -17.06
CA GLU A 326 14.93 -18.11 -16.48
C GLU A 326 15.02 -18.13 -14.95
N GLU A 327 16.23 -18.12 -14.38
CA GLU A 327 16.48 -18.01 -12.94
C GLU A 327 16.00 -16.66 -12.39
N GLU A 328 16.33 -15.54 -13.05
CA GLU A 328 15.84 -14.21 -12.69
C GLU A 328 14.32 -14.11 -12.76
N ALA A 329 13.70 -14.65 -13.81
CA ALA A 329 12.24 -14.68 -13.93
C ALA A 329 11.59 -15.53 -12.83
N MET A 330 12.26 -16.60 -12.39
CA MET A 330 11.80 -17.43 -11.27
C MET A 330 11.97 -16.70 -9.92
N SER A 331 13.07 -15.96 -9.73
CA SER A 331 13.27 -15.12 -8.53
C SER A 331 12.21 -14.03 -8.43
N GLN A 332 11.98 -13.29 -9.53
CA GLN A 332 10.96 -12.24 -9.58
C GLN A 332 9.56 -12.77 -9.26
N LYS A 333 9.18 -13.94 -9.78
CA LYS A 333 7.91 -14.57 -9.45
C LYS A 333 7.80 -14.94 -7.97
N LYS A 334 8.87 -15.46 -7.36
CA LYS A 334 8.89 -15.79 -5.93
C LYS A 334 8.79 -14.53 -5.07
N GLU A 335 9.49 -13.46 -5.45
CA GLU A 335 9.42 -12.16 -4.78
C GLU A 335 8.01 -11.55 -4.87
N GLU A 336 7.38 -11.60 -6.04
CA GLU A 336 6.01 -11.14 -6.26
C GLU A 336 4.99 -11.95 -5.44
N GLU A 337 5.15 -13.28 -5.37
CA GLU A 337 4.29 -14.16 -4.57
C GLU A 337 4.43 -13.88 -3.06
N GLU A 338 5.65 -13.70 -2.56
CA GLU A 338 5.90 -13.35 -1.15
C GLU A 338 5.38 -11.93 -0.81
N LEU A 339 5.52 -10.97 -1.73
CA LEU A 339 4.93 -9.64 -1.56
C LEU A 339 3.40 -9.70 -1.48
N LEU A 340 2.77 -10.51 -2.34
CA LEU A 340 1.32 -10.70 -2.34
C LEU A 340 0.85 -11.35 -1.02
N LYS A 341 1.62 -12.31 -0.51
CA LYS A 341 1.36 -12.97 0.78
C LYS A 341 1.49 -12.01 1.96
N LEU A 342 2.48 -11.11 1.93
CA LEU A 342 2.63 -10.05 2.93
C LEU A 342 1.44 -9.09 2.90
N HIS A 343 1.03 -8.65 1.71
CA HIS A 343 -0.13 -7.76 1.55
C HIS A 343 -1.43 -8.42 2.04
N LYS A 344 -1.61 -9.72 1.76
CA LYS A 344 -2.73 -10.51 2.29
C LYS A 344 -2.72 -10.58 3.81
N GLN A 345 -1.55 -10.78 4.43
CA GLN A 345 -1.44 -10.78 5.90
C GLN A 345 -1.76 -9.40 6.50
N GLU A 346 -1.27 -8.33 5.89
CA GLU A 346 -1.54 -6.96 6.32
C GLU A 346 -3.05 -6.63 6.24
N ALA A 347 -3.70 -6.99 5.14
CA ALA A 347 -5.15 -6.85 4.98
C ALA A 347 -5.93 -7.62 6.06
N LEU A 348 -5.53 -8.85 6.37
CA LEU A 348 -6.15 -9.65 7.45
C LEU A 348 -5.95 -9.02 8.83
N GLN A 349 -4.79 -8.42 9.09
CA GLN A 349 -4.57 -7.69 10.35
C GLN A 349 -5.44 -6.44 10.45
N LEU A 350 -5.61 -5.69 9.36
CA LEU A 350 -6.48 -4.53 9.31
C LEU A 350 -7.95 -4.92 9.53
N LEU A 351 -8.41 -6.02 8.94
CA LEU A 351 -9.75 -6.57 9.18
C LEU A 351 -9.94 -6.97 10.65
N LYS A 352 -8.98 -7.70 11.24
CA LYS A 352 -9.02 -8.05 12.67
C LYS A 352 -9.03 -6.80 13.57
N LYS A 353 -8.30 -5.75 13.20
CA LYS A 353 -8.31 -4.47 13.94
C LYS A 353 -9.69 -3.80 13.84
N LYS A 354 -10.29 -3.74 12.65
CA LYS A 354 -11.65 -3.20 12.45
C LYS A 354 -12.71 -3.99 13.22
N GLU A 355 -12.65 -5.32 13.17
CA GLU A 355 -13.57 -6.19 13.91
C GLU A 355 -13.43 -5.99 15.43
N LYS A 356 -12.21 -5.84 15.94
CA LYS A 356 -11.97 -5.50 17.35
C LYS A 356 -12.56 -4.14 17.72
N THR A 357 -12.39 -3.11 16.88
CA THR A 357 -12.96 -1.79 17.13
C THR A 357 -14.48 -1.81 17.09
N ASP A 358 -15.08 -2.55 16.15
CA ASP A 358 -16.53 -2.67 16.03
C ASP A 358 -17.13 -3.43 17.22
N ASN A 359 -16.47 -4.50 17.68
CA ASN A 359 -16.85 -5.21 18.89
C ASN A 359 -16.73 -4.33 20.15
N LEU A 360 -15.68 -3.50 20.26
CA LEU A 360 -15.55 -2.52 21.35
C LEU A 360 -16.71 -1.51 21.32
N ILE A 361 -17.01 -0.94 20.15
CA ILE A 361 -18.12 0.02 19.96
C ILE A 361 -19.46 -0.63 20.30
N LYS A 362 -19.67 -1.89 19.90
CA LYS A 362 -20.89 -2.66 20.22
C LYS A 362 -21.00 -2.92 21.72
N LYS A 363 -19.91 -3.31 22.38
CA LYS A 363 -19.86 -3.52 23.84
C LYS A 363 -20.08 -2.23 24.63
N GLU A 364 -19.57 -1.09 24.14
CA GLU A 364 -19.83 0.23 24.72
C GLU A 364 -21.30 0.66 24.57
N LYS A 365 -21.91 0.36 23.41
CA LYS A 365 -23.34 0.59 23.17
C LYS A 365 -24.22 -0.30 24.06
N GLU A 366 -23.87 -1.57 24.24
CA GLU A 366 -24.60 -2.50 25.12
C GLU A 366 -24.47 -2.15 26.60
N THR A 367 -23.29 -1.73 27.05
CA THR A 367 -23.09 -1.27 28.44
C THR A 367 -23.82 0.05 28.72
N LYS A 368 -23.86 0.98 27.76
CA LYS A 368 -24.73 2.18 27.83
C LYS A 368 -26.22 1.82 27.86
N LYS A 369 -26.65 0.81 27.10
CA LYS A 369 -28.05 0.34 27.09
C LYS A 369 -28.45 -0.33 28.42
N LYS A 370 -27.62 -1.23 28.96
CA LYS A 370 -27.85 -1.85 30.28
C LYS A 370 -27.87 -0.84 31.44
N LYS A 371 -27.06 0.22 31.36
CA LYS A 371 -27.12 1.34 32.33
C LYS A 371 -28.44 2.12 32.26
N ASN A 372 -29.10 2.18 31.12
CA ASN A 372 -30.40 2.84 30.95
C ASN A 372 -31.59 1.95 31.31
N GLU A 373 -31.49 0.62 31.15
CA GLU A 373 -32.54 -0.34 31.55
C GLU A 373 -32.57 -0.58 33.06
N ASN A 374 -31.44 -0.39 33.77
CA ASN A 374 -31.35 -0.52 35.24
C ASN A 374 -31.52 0.85 35.95
N VAL A 375 -32.56 1.59 35.57
CA VAL A 375 -32.97 2.82 36.26
C VAL A 375 -34.40 2.64 36.75
N ASP A 376 -34.55 2.50 38.06
CA ASP A 376 -35.84 2.44 38.77
C ASP A 376 -36.76 3.60 38.31
N PRO A 377 -37.97 3.32 37.80
CA PRO A 377 -38.93 4.33 37.36
C PRO A 377 -39.31 5.36 38.43
N ASN A 378 -39.12 5.05 39.72
CA ASN A 378 -39.41 5.93 40.85
C ASN A 378 -38.19 6.60 41.48
N LYS A 379 -37.00 6.50 40.87
CA LYS A 379 -35.83 7.23 41.37
C LYS A 379 -36.04 8.74 41.22
N PRO A 380 -35.95 9.56 42.29
CA PRO A 380 -36.15 10.99 42.18
C PRO A 380 -35.16 11.60 41.19
N LYS A 381 -35.66 12.48 40.32
CA LYS A 381 -34.84 13.18 39.32
C LYS A 381 -33.72 13.90 40.04
N LYS A 382 -32.48 13.68 39.58
CA LYS A 382 -31.31 14.36 40.16
C LYS A 382 -31.56 15.88 40.17
N PRO A 383 -31.21 16.57 41.26
CA PRO A 383 -31.40 18.00 41.36
C PRO A 383 -30.67 18.70 40.21
N ALA A 384 -31.31 19.76 39.68
CA ALA A 384 -30.80 20.51 38.54
C ALA A 384 -29.37 20.97 38.82
N SER A 385 -28.43 20.56 37.96
CA SER A 385 -27.02 20.93 38.08
C SER A 385 -26.85 22.45 38.18
N SER A 386 -25.81 22.90 38.87
CA SER A 386 -25.45 24.33 38.98
C SER A 386 -25.44 25.06 37.63
N PHE A 387 -24.98 24.39 36.55
CA PHE A 387 -25.06 24.93 35.19
C PHE A 387 -26.49 25.06 34.68
N PHE A 388 -27.35 24.09 34.97
CA PHE A 388 -28.75 24.12 34.56
C PHE A 388 -29.51 25.27 35.25
N LEU A 389 -29.30 25.47 36.55
CA LEU A 389 -29.86 26.61 37.30
C LEU A 389 -29.38 27.95 36.73
N PHE A 390 -28.06 28.08 36.50
CA PHE A 390 -27.48 29.25 35.85
C PHE A 390 -28.05 29.47 34.44
N SER A 391 -28.19 28.40 33.65
CA SER A 391 -28.68 28.50 32.27
C SER A 391 -30.13 28.98 32.22
N LYS A 392 -30.95 28.62 33.22
CA LYS A 392 -32.36 29.03 33.29
C LYS A 392 -32.47 30.52 33.60
N ASP A 393 -31.66 30.99 34.55
CA ASP A 393 -31.59 32.39 34.97
C ASP A 393 -31.02 33.26 33.83
N ALA A 394 -29.86 32.87 33.28
CA ALA A 394 -29.22 33.56 32.18
C ALA A 394 -30.06 33.55 30.89
N ARG A 395 -30.84 32.49 30.63
CA ARG A 395 -31.77 32.44 29.50
C ARG A 395 -32.88 33.47 29.64
N LYS A 396 -33.41 33.65 30.85
CA LYS A 396 -34.46 34.64 31.12
C LYS A 396 -33.92 36.05 30.87
N THR A 397 -32.77 36.38 31.44
CA THR A 397 -32.12 37.69 31.24
C THR A 397 -31.79 37.95 29.76
N LEU A 398 -31.20 36.98 29.07
CA LEU A 398 -30.81 37.15 27.65
C LEU A 398 -32.02 37.19 26.70
N ALA A 399 -33.14 36.56 27.07
CA ALA A 399 -34.39 36.64 26.31
C ALA A 399 -35.09 38.00 26.50
N GLU A 400 -35.00 38.59 27.70
CA GLU A 400 -35.54 39.92 28.02
C GLU A 400 -34.67 41.05 27.43
N GLU A 401 -33.33 40.94 27.49
CA GLU A 401 -32.40 41.92 26.92
C GLU A 401 -32.44 41.93 25.38
N ARG A 402 -32.77 40.80 24.75
CA ARG A 402 -32.76 40.63 23.28
C ARG A 402 -33.99 39.91 22.74
N PRO A 403 -35.18 40.54 22.79
CA PRO A 403 -36.40 39.97 22.24
C PRO A 403 -36.22 39.69 20.74
N GLY A 404 -36.52 38.47 20.30
CA GLY A 404 -36.42 38.03 18.89
C GLY A 404 -35.19 37.18 18.54
N THR A 405 -34.27 36.94 19.48
CA THR A 405 -33.08 36.12 19.22
C THR A 405 -33.41 34.63 19.23
N SER A 406 -32.88 33.87 18.26
CA SER A 406 -33.07 32.41 18.18
C SER A 406 -32.57 31.67 19.43
N ASN A 407 -33.33 30.66 19.86
CA ASN A 407 -33.00 29.82 21.03
C ASN A 407 -31.62 29.15 20.95
N SER A 408 -31.13 28.84 19.74
CA SER A 408 -29.77 28.29 19.54
C SER A 408 -28.70 29.32 19.90
N THR A 409 -28.87 30.57 19.46
CA THR A 409 -27.98 31.69 19.75
C THR A 409 -28.01 32.05 21.24
N ILE A 410 -29.19 32.08 21.87
CA ILE A 410 -29.32 32.28 23.32
C ILE A 410 -28.56 31.17 24.08
N THR A 411 -28.68 29.92 23.65
CA THR A 411 -27.98 28.78 24.27
C THR A 411 -26.45 28.86 24.11
N ALA A 412 -25.97 29.34 22.96
CA ALA A 412 -24.55 29.61 22.76
C ALA A 412 -24.05 30.73 23.68
N LEU A 413 -24.78 31.85 23.77
CA LEU A 413 -24.46 32.98 24.66
C LEU A 413 -24.44 32.57 26.13
N ILE A 414 -25.36 31.73 26.58
CA ILE A 414 -25.36 31.16 27.94
C ILE A 414 -24.10 30.34 28.20
N SER A 415 -23.66 29.53 27.24
CA SER A 415 -22.45 28.70 27.37
C SER A 415 -21.17 29.55 27.45
N VAL A 416 -21.13 30.65 26.69
CA VAL A 416 -20.06 31.66 26.78
C VAL A 416 -20.10 32.38 28.14
N LYS A 417 -21.29 32.85 28.56
CA LYS A 417 -21.51 33.51 29.85
C LYS A 417 -21.11 32.61 31.02
N TRP A 418 -21.39 31.30 30.96
CA TRP A 418 -20.96 30.32 31.96
C TRP A 418 -19.44 30.14 32.03
N LYS A 419 -18.75 30.11 30.88
CA LYS A 419 -17.28 30.02 30.84
C LYS A 419 -16.62 31.26 31.45
N VAL A 420 -17.21 32.44 31.25
CA VAL A 420 -16.73 33.71 31.84
C VAL A 420 -17.07 33.80 33.34
N CYS A 421 -18.28 33.42 33.74
CA CYS A 421 -18.74 33.43 35.14
C CYS A 421 -18.10 32.37 36.04
N LYS A 422 -17.41 31.37 35.47
CA LYS A 422 -16.75 30.30 36.24
C LYS A 422 -15.74 30.82 37.27
N ILE A 423 -15.19 32.01 37.07
CA ILE A 423 -14.14 32.60 37.92
C ILE A 423 -14.72 33.40 39.11
N THR A 424 -15.90 34.02 38.99
CA THR A 424 -16.46 34.92 40.03
C THR A 424 -17.83 34.53 40.58
N THR A 425 -18.71 33.88 39.80
CA THR A 425 -20.11 33.60 40.20
C THR A 425 -20.37 32.11 40.51
N SER A 426 -19.39 31.24 40.23
CA SER A 426 -19.46 29.79 40.46
C SER A 426 -19.79 29.44 41.91
N LYS A 427 -19.28 30.19 42.90
CA LYS A 427 -19.56 29.93 44.32
C LYS A 427 -21.06 30.02 44.66
N LYS A 428 -21.79 31.02 44.14
CA LYS A 428 -23.23 31.23 44.42
C LYS A 428 -24.10 30.06 43.94
N TYR A 429 -23.95 29.65 42.68
CA TYR A 429 -24.74 28.56 42.12
C TYR A 429 -24.28 27.17 42.59
N HIS A 430 -23.01 27.03 43.00
CA HIS A 430 -22.50 25.81 43.62
C HIS A 430 -23.00 25.66 45.07
N LEU A 431 -23.12 26.75 45.83
CA LEU A 431 -23.75 26.79 47.16
C LEU A 431 -25.26 26.50 47.07
N LEU A 432 -25.98 27.11 46.13
CA LEU A 432 -27.40 26.80 45.85
C LEU A 432 -27.60 25.34 45.45
N TYR A 433 -26.72 24.78 44.62
CA TYR A 433 -26.76 23.37 44.28
C TYR A 433 -26.54 22.49 45.51
N LYS A 434 -25.55 22.80 46.37
CA LYS A 434 -25.33 22.07 47.63
C LYS A 434 -26.54 22.16 48.56
N PHE A 435 -27.23 23.30 48.64
CA PHE A 435 -28.43 23.50 49.46
C PHE A 435 -29.68 22.77 48.94
N ILE A 436 -29.71 22.42 47.65
CA ILE A 436 -30.81 21.65 47.02
C ILE A 436 -30.51 20.13 47.04
N VAL A 437 -29.24 19.75 47.18
CA VAL A 437 -28.76 18.36 47.15
C VAL A 437 -28.65 17.75 48.55
N CYS A 438 -28.37 18.55 49.57
CA CYS A 438 -28.55 18.22 50.98
C CYS A 438 -30.01 18.44 51.38
#